data_AF-A0A961XAC9-F1
#
_entry.id   AF-A0A961XAC9-F1
#
_cell.length_a   1.000
_cell.length_b   1.000
_cell.length_c   1.000
_cell.angle_alpha   90.00
_cell.angle_beta   90.00
_cell.angle_gamma   90.00
#
_symmetry.space_group_name_H-M   'P 1'
#
loop_
_entity.id
_entity.type
_entity.pdbx_description
1 polymer ?
#
loop_
_entity_poly.entity_id
_entity_poly.type
_entity_poly.pdbx_seq_one_letter_code
_entity_poly.pdbx_strand_id
1 'polypeptide(L)'
;MIDLYKILGVRRTAPHKDIHKAYRKKAKSAHPDGGGSDEAFNQLVVAYSVLSDQSRRARYDETGEIELPQPNNLDGGAIEIVAEKLGLVIHAEQDLAAMDVGALIEQAIRDDIGNRKASVAHQQRAAERLARLRARTKRKAEGEGDLVSRVLDWHELAIQGQIKKHEGMIRHLERALEILKDYSFTDELAVHQSEEVVEALNDILVSLDELAAILNTSPSRAEAMPKEAEPTAFG
;
A
#
# COMPACT_ATOMS: atom_id res chain seq x y z
N MET A 1 7.97 -0.85 -27.75
CA MET A 1 6.72 -0.48 -27.06
C MET A 1 6.71 -1.17 -25.71
N ILE A 2 6.46 -0.44 -24.63
CA ILE A 2 6.49 -0.98 -23.27
C ILE A 2 5.24 -1.85 -23.06
N ASP A 3 5.42 -3.08 -22.57
CA ASP A 3 4.34 -4.02 -22.30
C ASP A 3 3.98 -4.00 -20.80
N LEU A 4 2.89 -3.32 -20.47
CA LEU A 4 2.46 -3.12 -19.09
C LEU A 4 2.05 -4.43 -18.40
N TYR A 5 1.51 -5.38 -19.17
CA TYR A 5 1.11 -6.69 -18.66
C TYR A 5 2.34 -7.53 -18.29
N LYS A 6 3.41 -7.45 -19.09
CA LYS A 6 4.70 -8.07 -18.74
C LYS A 6 5.35 -7.42 -17.53
N ILE A 7 5.28 -6.09 -17.42
CA ILE A 7 5.77 -5.37 -16.24
C ILE A 7 5.05 -5.84 -14.97
N LEU A 8 3.72 -6.03 -15.00
CA LEU A 8 3.00 -6.61 -13.87
C LEU A 8 3.15 -8.14 -13.76
N GLY A 9 3.55 -8.82 -14.83
CA GLY A 9 3.66 -10.28 -14.87
C GLY A 9 2.29 -10.97 -14.93
N VAL A 10 1.31 -10.34 -15.55
CA VAL A 10 -0.07 -10.85 -15.67
C VAL A 10 -0.46 -11.03 -17.13
N ARG A 11 -1.51 -11.82 -17.38
CA ARG A 11 -2.07 -11.99 -18.73
C ARG A 11 -2.93 -10.79 -19.11
N ARG A 12 -3.07 -10.51 -20.41
CA ARG A 12 -3.99 -9.48 -20.95
C ARG A 12 -5.44 -9.68 -20.54
N THR A 13 -5.84 -10.91 -20.21
CA THR A 13 -7.19 -11.26 -19.73
C THR A 13 -7.31 -11.24 -18.21
N ALA A 14 -6.29 -10.80 -17.48
CA ALA A 14 -6.30 -10.82 -16.01
C ALA A 14 -7.44 -9.95 -15.45
N PRO A 15 -8.24 -10.46 -14.52
CA PRO A 15 -9.23 -9.66 -13.82
C PRO A 15 -8.54 -8.61 -12.93
N HIS A 16 -9.25 -7.52 -12.63
CA HIS A 16 -8.73 -6.41 -11.83
C HIS A 16 -8.07 -6.84 -10.52
N LYS A 17 -8.65 -7.83 -9.83
CA LYS A 17 -8.10 -8.41 -8.60
C LYS A 17 -6.68 -9.00 -8.78
N ASP A 18 -6.39 -9.60 -9.92
CA ASP A 18 -5.09 -10.23 -10.19
C ASP A 18 -4.04 -9.18 -10.56
N ILE A 19 -4.46 -8.09 -11.21
CA ILE A 19 -3.64 -6.90 -11.49
C ILE A 19 -3.19 -6.26 -10.17
N HIS A 20 -4.13 -6.04 -9.24
CA HIS A 20 -3.83 -5.56 -7.88
C HIS A 20 -2.88 -6.49 -7.12
N LYS A 21 -3.13 -7.80 -7.15
CA LYS A 21 -2.30 -8.79 -6.45
C LYS A 21 -0.87 -8.83 -7.02
N ALA A 22 -0.73 -8.78 -8.33
CA ALA A 22 0.57 -8.82 -8.99
C ALA A 22 1.39 -7.55 -8.74
N TYR A 23 0.75 -6.38 -8.76
CA TYR A 23 1.40 -5.13 -8.37
C TYR A 23 1.91 -5.20 -6.93
N ARG A 24 1.07 -5.62 -5.97
CA ARG A 24 1.46 -5.81 -4.55
C ARG A 24 2.71 -6.68 -4.40
N LYS A 25 2.70 -7.84 -5.03
CA LYS A 25 3.83 -8.78 -4.97
C LYS A 25 5.12 -8.16 -5.55
N LYS A 26 5.01 -7.47 -6.68
CA LYS A 26 6.17 -6.88 -7.36
C LYS A 26 6.70 -5.62 -6.68
N ALA A 27 5.82 -4.81 -6.09
CA ALA A 27 6.22 -3.60 -5.37
C ALA A 27 7.10 -3.96 -4.16
N LYS A 28 6.76 -5.05 -3.45
CA LYS A 28 7.56 -5.59 -2.34
C LYS A 28 8.96 -6.02 -2.79
N SER A 29 9.08 -6.68 -3.96
CA SER A 29 10.37 -7.10 -4.51
C SER A 29 11.17 -5.99 -5.21
N ALA A 30 10.51 -4.90 -5.61
CA ALA A 30 11.15 -3.76 -6.28
C ALA A 30 11.65 -2.70 -5.29
N HIS A 31 11.50 -2.94 -3.98
CA HIS A 31 12.06 -2.07 -2.94
C HIS A 31 13.61 -2.10 -2.99
N PRO A 32 14.29 -0.95 -2.80
CA PRO A 32 15.75 -0.88 -2.85
C PRO A 32 16.45 -1.84 -1.87
N ASP A 33 15.87 -2.08 -0.69
CA ASP A 33 16.40 -3.04 0.29
C ASP A 33 16.37 -4.50 -0.20
N GLY A 34 15.55 -4.80 -1.22
CA GLY A 34 15.47 -6.11 -1.88
C GLY A 34 16.28 -6.21 -3.17
N GLY A 35 17.03 -5.16 -3.56
CA GLY A 35 17.83 -5.11 -4.78
C GLY A 35 17.12 -4.58 -6.03
N GLY A 36 16.02 -3.83 -5.87
CA GLY A 36 15.30 -3.16 -6.97
C GLY A 36 15.94 -1.86 -7.47
N SER A 37 15.48 -1.35 -8.62
CA SER A 37 15.88 -0.04 -9.15
C SER A 37 14.68 0.91 -9.25
N ASP A 38 14.95 2.22 -9.09
CA ASP A 38 13.93 3.27 -9.21
C ASP A 38 13.20 3.21 -10.56
N GLU A 39 13.91 2.86 -11.63
CA GLU A 39 13.32 2.69 -12.97
C GLU A 39 12.36 1.50 -13.05
N ALA A 40 12.69 0.37 -12.42
CA ALA A 40 11.82 -0.79 -12.37
C ALA A 40 10.56 -0.51 -11.53
N PHE A 41 10.72 0.20 -10.41
CA PHE A 41 9.62 0.62 -9.56
C PHE A 41 8.70 1.62 -10.29
N ASN A 42 9.27 2.61 -10.96
CA ASN A 42 8.51 3.59 -11.74
C ASN A 42 7.73 2.92 -12.89
N GLN A 43 8.35 1.98 -13.61
CA GLN A 43 7.66 1.20 -14.64
C GLN A 43 6.50 0.38 -14.06
N LEU A 44 6.70 -0.21 -12.88
CA LEU A 44 5.68 -0.96 -12.16
C LEU A 44 4.48 -0.09 -11.77
N VAL A 45 4.75 1.11 -11.25
CA VAL A 45 3.71 2.11 -10.91
C VAL A 45 2.94 2.55 -12.16
N VAL A 46 3.64 2.85 -13.25
CA VAL A 46 3.01 3.23 -14.53
C VAL A 46 2.10 2.12 -15.05
N ALA A 47 2.60 0.88 -15.06
CA ALA A 47 1.83 -0.29 -15.51
C ALA A 47 0.58 -0.52 -14.67
N TYR A 48 0.70 -0.41 -13.35
CA TYR A 48 -0.45 -0.53 -12.46
C TYR A 48 -1.47 0.60 -12.67
N SER A 49 -1.02 1.85 -12.82
CA SER A 49 -1.92 2.99 -12.98
C SER A 49 -2.81 2.86 -14.23
N VAL A 50 -2.27 2.32 -15.32
CA VAL A 50 -3.00 2.15 -16.59
C VAL A 50 -3.88 0.91 -16.56
N LEU A 51 -3.39 -0.20 -16.00
CA LEU A 51 -4.10 -1.48 -16.05
C LEU A 51 -5.17 -1.66 -14.95
N SER A 52 -5.08 -0.90 -13.85
CA SER A 52 -6.12 -0.87 -12.80
C SER A 52 -7.38 -0.11 -13.26
N ASP A 53 -7.22 1.01 -13.96
CA ASP A 53 -8.37 1.74 -14.50
C ASP A 53 -8.92 1.06 -15.76
N GLN A 54 -10.21 0.69 -15.74
CA GLN A 54 -10.84 -0.02 -16.85
C GLN A 54 -10.84 0.78 -18.16
N SER A 55 -11.01 2.10 -18.09
CA SER A 55 -11.05 2.98 -19.27
C SER A 55 -9.66 3.15 -19.87
N ARG A 56 -8.64 3.35 -19.02
CA ARG A 56 -7.23 3.47 -19.45
C ARG A 56 -6.69 2.15 -20.00
N ARG A 57 -7.08 1.02 -19.39
CA ARG A 57 -6.73 -0.31 -19.87
C ARG A 57 -7.31 -0.57 -21.26
N ALA A 58 -8.61 -0.29 -21.45
CA ALA A 58 -9.27 -0.46 -22.75
C ALA A 58 -8.56 0.35 -23.83
N ARG A 59 -8.25 1.62 -23.54
CA ARG A 59 -7.52 2.48 -24.47
C ARG A 59 -6.10 1.99 -24.75
N TYR A 60 -5.36 1.55 -23.73
CA TYR A 60 -4.04 0.95 -23.91
C TYR A 60 -4.09 -0.33 -24.77
N ASP A 61 -5.13 -1.15 -24.60
CA ASP A 61 -5.35 -2.34 -25.41
C ASP A 61 -5.67 -2.01 -26.87
N GLU A 62 -6.37 -0.90 -27.14
CA GLU A 62 -6.73 -0.44 -28.48
C GLU A 62 -5.59 0.29 -29.20
N THR A 63 -4.86 1.18 -28.52
CA THR A 63 -3.89 2.08 -29.16
C THR A 63 -2.43 1.74 -28.88
N GLY A 64 -2.16 0.99 -27.81
CA GLY A 64 -0.80 0.76 -27.30
C GLY A 64 -0.14 2.00 -26.69
N GLU A 65 -0.85 3.12 -26.59
CA GLU A 65 -0.34 4.37 -26.03
C GLU A 65 -0.47 4.40 -24.51
N ILE A 66 0.58 4.88 -23.83
CA ILE A 66 0.60 5.10 -22.39
C ILE A 66 0.26 6.58 -22.17
N GLU A 67 -1.00 6.88 -21.88
CA GLU A 67 -1.36 8.21 -21.41
C GLU A 67 -0.77 8.43 -20.02
N LEU A 68 0.15 9.38 -19.92
CA LEU A 68 0.63 9.90 -18.64
C LEU A 68 -0.54 10.50 -17.84
N PRO A 69 -0.48 10.49 -16.50
CA PRO A 69 -1.61 10.86 -15.66
C PRO A 69 -2.12 12.28 -15.99
N GLN A 70 -3.36 12.36 -16.46
CA GLN A 70 -4.11 13.60 -16.57
C GLN A 70 -4.83 13.89 -15.22
N PRO A 71 -5.14 15.15 -14.90
CA PRO A 71 -5.57 15.63 -13.57
C PRO A 71 -6.89 15.05 -13.00
N ASN A 72 -7.50 14.07 -13.66
CA ASN A 72 -8.72 13.38 -13.20
C ASN A 72 -8.51 11.90 -12.85
N ASN A 73 -7.28 11.37 -12.87
CA ASN A 73 -6.99 10.03 -12.39
C ASN A 73 -6.78 10.03 -10.87
N LEU A 74 -7.87 9.79 -10.11
CA LEU A 74 -7.85 9.77 -8.65
C LEU A 74 -6.82 8.77 -8.09
N ASP A 75 -6.75 7.58 -8.69
CA ASP A 75 -5.86 6.49 -8.28
C ASP A 75 -4.40 6.83 -8.57
N GLY A 76 -4.11 7.46 -9.71
CA GLY A 76 -2.77 7.94 -10.04
C GLY A 76 -2.24 8.94 -9.02
N GLY A 77 -3.03 9.96 -8.68
CA GLY A 77 -2.63 10.96 -7.67
C GLY A 77 -2.55 10.37 -6.26
N ALA A 78 -3.39 9.39 -5.93
CA ALA A 78 -3.31 8.68 -4.66
C ALA A 78 -2.02 7.86 -4.52
N ILE A 79 -1.61 7.16 -5.58
CA ILE A 79 -0.35 6.40 -5.59
C ILE A 79 0.86 7.33 -5.47
N GLU A 80 0.84 8.49 -6.13
CA GLU A 80 1.90 9.50 -6.02
C GLU A 80 2.05 10.01 -4.58
N ILE A 81 0.93 10.28 -3.90
CA ILE A 81 0.93 10.64 -2.48
C ILE A 81 1.54 9.54 -1.61
N VAL A 82 1.13 8.28 -1.81
CA VAL A 82 1.67 7.16 -1.04
C VAL A 82 3.18 7.04 -1.28
N ALA A 83 3.64 7.16 -2.53
CA ALA A 83 5.06 7.12 -2.87
C ALA A 83 5.85 8.28 -2.23
N GLU A 84 5.30 9.51 -2.25
CA GLU A 84 5.89 10.68 -1.58
C GLU A 84 6.07 10.43 -0.08
N LYS A 85 4.99 9.99 0.60
CA LYS A 85 5.04 9.73 2.05
C LYS A 85 5.98 8.59 2.40
N LEU A 86 6.00 7.53 1.60
CA LEU A 86 6.92 6.42 1.77
C LEU A 86 8.39 6.87 1.61
N GLY A 87 8.67 7.71 0.61
CA GLY A 87 10.01 8.28 0.42
C GLY A 87 10.50 9.07 1.64
N LEU A 88 9.61 9.87 2.27
CA LEU A 88 9.95 10.58 3.51
C LEU A 88 10.30 9.63 4.66
N VAL A 89 9.62 8.50 4.75
CA VAL A 89 9.90 7.49 5.78
C VAL A 89 11.23 6.80 5.48
N ILE A 90 11.47 6.36 4.24
CA ILE A 90 12.71 5.68 3.82
C ILE A 90 13.95 6.56 4.08
N HIS A 91 13.83 7.87 3.87
CA HIS A 91 14.92 8.81 4.09
C HIS A 91 15.03 9.32 5.54
N ALA A 92 14.15 8.90 6.44
CA ALA A 92 14.35 9.15 7.86
C ALA A 92 15.53 8.29 8.32
N GLU A 93 16.50 8.88 9.03
CA GLU A 93 17.67 8.18 9.59
C GLU A 93 17.32 7.19 10.74
N GLN A 94 16.06 6.73 10.80
CA GLN A 94 15.55 5.86 11.85
C GLN A 94 15.48 4.41 11.39
N ASP A 95 15.52 3.48 12.34
CA ASP A 95 15.41 2.06 12.08
C ASP A 95 13.99 1.68 11.64
N LEU A 96 13.82 1.51 10.33
CA LEU A 96 12.54 1.18 9.69
C LEU A 96 12.01 -0.19 10.09
N ALA A 97 12.87 -1.12 10.49
CA ALA A 97 12.48 -2.49 10.84
C ALA A 97 11.66 -2.55 12.13
N ALA A 98 11.80 -1.55 13.00
CA ALA A 98 11.08 -1.46 14.26
C ALA A 98 9.78 -0.64 14.16
N MET A 99 9.47 -0.05 13.00
CA MET A 99 8.36 0.90 12.83
C MET A 99 7.20 0.29 12.04
N ASP A 100 5.98 0.65 12.43
CA ASP A 100 4.81 0.43 11.58
C ASP A 100 4.72 1.54 10.51
N VAL A 101 5.44 1.32 9.41
CA VAL A 101 5.50 2.24 8.26
C VAL A 101 4.10 2.50 7.68
N GLY A 102 3.22 1.49 7.70
CA GLY A 102 1.84 1.63 7.24
C GLY A 102 1.07 2.64 8.08
N ALA A 103 1.11 2.49 9.42
CA ALA A 103 0.47 3.42 10.35
C ALA A 103 1.05 4.83 10.26
N LEU A 104 2.36 4.99 10.05
CA LEU A 104 3.00 6.30 9.88
C LEU A 104 2.51 7.01 8.63
N ILE A 105 2.48 6.31 7.50
CA ILE A 105 1.99 6.87 6.23
C ILE A 105 0.51 7.22 6.35
N GLU A 106 -0.31 6.34 6.94
CA GLU A 106 -1.73 6.63 7.20
C GLU A 106 -1.90 7.89 8.05
N GLN A 107 -1.13 8.01 9.14
CA GLN A 107 -1.22 9.17 10.03
C GLN A 107 -0.83 10.46 9.30
N ALA A 108 0.28 10.44 8.55
CA ALA A 108 0.73 11.59 7.78
C ALA A 108 -0.32 12.05 6.74
N ILE A 109 -0.99 11.11 6.07
CA ILE A 109 -2.07 11.42 5.12
C ILE A 109 -3.30 12.00 5.87
N ARG A 110 -3.67 11.45 7.03
CA ARG A 110 -4.77 11.99 7.85
C ARG A 110 -4.48 13.42 8.32
N ASP A 111 -3.25 13.70 8.73
CA ASP A 111 -2.83 15.04 9.13
C ASP A 111 -2.91 16.03 7.96
N ASP A 112 -2.45 15.64 6.77
CA ASP A 112 -2.58 16.44 5.55
C ASP A 112 -4.04 16.72 5.19
N ILE A 113 -4.93 15.73 5.32
CA ILE A 113 -6.39 15.92 5.13
C ILE A 113 -6.91 16.95 6.14
N GLY A 114 -6.55 16.81 7.41
CA GLY A 114 -6.95 17.73 8.48
C GLY A 114 -6.52 19.17 8.20
N ASN A 115 -5.25 19.36 7.85
CA ASN A 115 -4.68 20.65 7.49
C ASN A 115 -5.41 21.31 6.31
N ARG A 116 -5.69 20.54 5.26
CA ARG A 116 -6.41 21.04 4.08
C ARG A 116 -7.87 21.36 4.38
N LYS A 117 -8.56 20.53 5.18
CA LYS A 117 -9.94 20.81 5.64
C LYS A 117 -9.98 22.10 6.45
N ALA A 118 -8.98 22.35 7.31
CA ALA A 118 -8.86 23.60 8.03
C ALA A 118 -8.63 24.81 7.09
N SER A 119 -7.80 24.66 6.06
CA SER A 119 -7.62 25.69 5.02
C SER A 119 -8.91 25.97 4.25
N VAL A 120 -9.65 24.94 3.83
CA VAL A 120 -10.95 25.09 3.16
C VAL A 120 -11.93 25.87 4.04
N ALA A 121 -12.06 25.49 5.32
CA ALA A 121 -12.94 26.17 6.26
C ALA A 121 -12.51 27.64 6.47
N HIS A 122 -11.20 27.92 6.51
CA HIS A 122 -10.70 29.30 6.58
C HIS A 122 -11.10 30.13 5.35
N GLN A 123 -10.92 29.57 4.15
CA GLN A 123 -11.25 30.21 2.88
C GLN A 123 -12.76 30.42 2.73
N GLN A 124 -13.59 29.46 3.15
CA GLN A 124 -15.05 29.60 3.17
C GLN A 124 -15.50 30.76 4.06
N ARG A 125 -14.93 30.89 5.27
CA ARG A 125 -15.19 32.05 6.14
C ARG A 125 -14.76 33.37 5.49
N ALA A 126 -13.69 33.36 4.68
CA ALA A 126 -13.26 34.54 3.92
C ALA A 126 -14.27 34.89 2.81
N ALA A 127 -14.76 33.90 2.07
CA ALA A 127 -15.81 34.09 1.07
C ALA A 127 -17.09 34.67 1.69
N GLU A 128 -17.51 34.20 2.86
CA GLU A 128 -18.67 34.77 3.56
C GLU A 128 -18.48 36.24 3.95
N ARG A 129 -17.28 36.60 4.44
CA ARG A 129 -16.94 38.01 4.75
C ARG A 129 -17.00 38.86 3.49
N LEU A 130 -16.48 38.36 2.38
CA LEU A 130 -16.50 39.03 1.08
C LEU A 130 -17.94 39.22 0.56
N ALA A 131 -18.79 38.20 0.67
CA ALA A 131 -20.20 38.26 0.29
C ALA A 131 -20.96 39.31 1.12
N ARG A 132 -20.70 39.38 2.44
CA ARG A 132 -21.27 40.42 3.32
C ARG A 132 -20.81 41.82 2.93
N LEU A 133 -19.54 42.00 2.55
CA LEU A 133 -19.01 43.28 2.09
C LEU A 133 -19.69 43.70 0.78
N ARG A 134 -19.82 42.76 -0.17
CA ARG A 134 -20.49 42.98 -1.47
C ARG A 134 -21.95 43.42 -1.31
N ALA A 135 -22.68 42.82 -0.36
CA ALA A 135 -24.06 43.20 -0.08
C ALA A 135 -24.20 44.65 0.42
N ARG A 136 -23.14 45.21 1.03
CA ARG A 136 -23.11 46.60 1.51
C ARG A 136 -22.71 47.61 0.43
N THR A 137 -21.87 47.21 -0.52
CA THR A 137 -21.33 48.09 -1.57
C THR A 137 -22.26 48.29 -2.77
N LYS A 138 -23.28 47.43 -2.97
CA LYS A 138 -24.27 47.54 -4.07
C LYS A 138 -25.17 48.80 -4.07
N ARG A 139 -25.08 49.69 -3.08
CA ARG A 139 -26.02 50.81 -2.91
C ARG A 139 -25.62 52.15 -3.58
N LYS A 140 -24.48 52.25 -4.29
CA LYS A 140 -24.01 53.58 -4.77
C LYS A 140 -23.38 53.68 -6.16
N ALA A 141 -23.58 52.71 -7.06
CA ALA A 141 -23.05 52.80 -8.43
C ALA A 141 -24.15 52.56 -9.46
N GLU A 142 -24.81 53.63 -9.89
CA GLU A 142 -25.46 53.68 -11.19
C GLU A 142 -24.35 53.80 -12.25
N GLY A 143 -24.12 52.71 -13.00
CA GLY A 143 -23.19 52.69 -14.14
C GLY A 143 -22.05 51.67 -13.99
N GLU A 144 -22.01 50.74 -14.94
CA GLU A 144 -20.87 49.91 -15.38
C GLU A 144 -19.80 49.56 -14.31
N GLY A 145 -20.01 48.44 -13.62
CA GLY A 145 -18.97 47.69 -12.88
C GLY A 145 -17.93 48.51 -12.13
N ASP A 146 -18.35 49.19 -11.04
CA ASP A 146 -17.46 49.91 -10.12
C ASP A 146 -16.19 49.08 -9.81
N LEU A 147 -15.02 49.72 -9.82
CA LEU A 147 -13.71 49.11 -9.60
C LEU A 147 -13.71 48.23 -8.35
N VAL A 148 -14.40 48.67 -7.29
CA VAL A 148 -14.56 47.91 -6.05
C VAL A 148 -15.25 46.57 -6.31
N SER A 149 -16.30 46.54 -7.11
CA SER A 149 -17.00 45.28 -7.45
C SER A 149 -16.09 44.32 -8.21
N ARG A 150 -15.29 44.82 -9.16
CA ARG A 150 -14.31 43.99 -9.91
C ARG A 150 -13.22 43.43 -9.02
N VAL A 151 -12.71 44.21 -8.07
CA VAL A 151 -11.72 43.74 -7.08
C VAL A 151 -12.33 42.67 -6.17
N LEU A 152 -13.58 42.85 -5.74
CA LEU A 152 -14.30 41.83 -4.95
C LEU A 152 -14.50 40.54 -5.77
N ASP A 153 -14.89 40.64 -7.04
CA ASP A 153 -15.02 39.48 -7.94
C ASP A 153 -13.69 38.72 -8.10
N TRP A 154 -12.58 39.44 -8.27
CA TRP A 154 -11.25 38.83 -8.39
C TRP A 154 -10.86 38.06 -7.12
N HIS A 155 -11.08 38.64 -5.95
CA HIS A 155 -10.83 37.95 -4.67
C HIS A 155 -11.75 36.74 -4.49
N GLU A 156 -13.02 36.84 -4.89
CA GLU A 156 -13.98 35.74 -4.82
C GLU A 156 -13.50 34.55 -5.66
N LEU A 157 -13.11 34.81 -6.92
CA LEU A 157 -12.56 33.79 -7.81
C LEU A 157 -11.27 33.17 -7.26
N ALA A 158 -10.38 33.98 -6.68
CA ALA A 158 -9.14 33.48 -6.08
C ALA A 158 -9.42 32.53 -4.91
N ILE A 159 -10.35 32.91 -4.02
CA ILE A 159 -10.76 32.08 -2.88
C ILE A 159 -11.37 30.76 -3.37
N GLN A 160 -12.30 30.82 -4.33
CA GLN A 160 -12.93 29.62 -4.89
C GLN A 160 -11.93 28.70 -5.58
N GLY A 161 -10.95 29.27 -6.29
CA GLY A 161 -9.84 28.51 -6.88
C GLY A 161 -9.02 27.75 -5.83
N GLN A 162 -8.69 28.38 -4.71
CA GLN A 162 -7.97 27.72 -3.61
C GLN A 162 -8.81 26.62 -2.95
N ILE A 163 -10.10 26.88 -2.69
CA ILE A 163 -11.02 25.86 -2.16
C ILE A 163 -11.03 24.63 -3.07
N LYS A 164 -11.26 24.83 -4.37
CA LYS A 164 -11.29 23.75 -5.35
C LYS A 164 -9.97 22.97 -5.39
N LYS A 165 -8.83 23.64 -5.27
CA LYS A 165 -7.50 23.00 -5.23
C LYS A 165 -7.34 22.13 -3.97
N HIS A 166 -7.72 22.64 -2.81
CA HIS A 166 -7.66 21.87 -1.56
C HIS A 166 -8.61 20.68 -1.59
N GLU A 167 -9.85 20.86 -2.04
CA GLU A 167 -10.84 19.79 -2.18
C GLU A 167 -10.40 18.72 -3.17
N GLY A 168 -9.78 19.12 -4.29
CA GLY A 168 -9.16 18.19 -5.24
C GLY A 168 -8.10 17.31 -4.58
N MET A 169 -7.19 17.92 -3.82
CA MET A 169 -6.15 17.17 -3.13
C MET A 169 -6.69 16.29 -2.00
N ILE A 170 -7.74 16.75 -1.28
CA ILE A 170 -8.41 15.93 -0.26
C ILE A 170 -8.94 14.63 -0.89
N ARG A 171 -9.52 14.68 -2.09
CA ARG A 171 -9.99 13.45 -2.78
C ARG A 171 -8.85 12.47 -3.08
N HIS A 172 -7.68 12.96 -3.51
CA HIS A 172 -6.53 12.09 -3.74
C HIS A 172 -5.97 11.50 -2.44
N LEU A 173 -5.93 12.29 -1.35
CA LEU A 173 -5.50 11.82 -0.02
C LEU A 173 -6.48 10.78 0.56
N GLU A 174 -7.79 11.01 0.44
CA GLU A 174 -8.82 10.07 0.88
C GLU A 174 -8.73 8.76 0.07
N ARG A 175 -8.49 8.86 -1.24
CA ARG A 175 -8.25 7.69 -2.08
C ARG A 175 -6.95 6.96 -1.72
N ALA A 176 -5.90 7.68 -1.32
CA ALA A 176 -4.66 7.08 -0.83
C ALA A 176 -4.89 6.26 0.45
N LEU A 177 -5.71 6.74 1.38
CA LEU A 177 -6.10 5.98 2.57
C LEU A 177 -6.92 4.72 2.21
N GLU A 178 -7.82 4.80 1.23
CA GLU A 178 -8.54 3.62 0.75
C GLU A 178 -7.59 2.58 0.15
N ILE A 179 -6.65 3.02 -0.68
CA ILE A 179 -5.63 2.14 -1.25
C ILE A 179 -4.82 1.53 -0.10
N LEU A 180 -4.31 2.29 0.85
CA LEU A 180 -3.49 1.74 1.94
C LEU A 180 -4.21 0.69 2.79
N LYS A 181 -5.53 0.80 2.98
CA LYS A 181 -6.32 -0.24 3.65
C LYS A 181 -6.26 -1.59 2.93
N ASP A 182 -6.23 -1.59 1.61
CA ASP A 182 -6.07 -2.82 0.80
C ASP A 182 -4.63 -3.38 0.86
N TYR A 183 -3.68 -2.61 1.42
CA TYR A 183 -2.24 -2.89 1.46
C TYR A 183 -1.72 -2.98 2.90
N SER A 184 -2.59 -3.11 3.91
CA SER A 184 -2.16 -3.15 5.32
C SER A 184 -1.16 -4.28 5.56
N PHE A 185 0.05 -3.91 6.00
CA PHE A 185 1.18 -4.80 6.25
C PHE A 185 1.03 -5.65 7.52
N THR A 186 -0.13 -5.59 8.19
CA THR A 186 -0.36 -6.12 9.53
C THR A 186 -0.68 -7.61 9.61
N ASP A 187 -0.99 -8.30 8.51
CA ASP A 187 -1.42 -9.72 8.56
C ASP A 187 -0.36 -10.75 8.10
N GLU A 188 0.61 -10.39 7.25
CA GLU A 188 1.51 -11.40 6.66
C GLU A 188 2.69 -11.80 7.56
N LEU A 189 3.17 -10.92 8.45
CA LEU A 189 4.30 -11.24 9.34
C LEU A 189 3.90 -12.19 10.48
N ALA A 190 2.66 -12.08 10.99
CA ALA A 190 2.15 -12.96 12.03
C ALA A 190 1.81 -14.36 11.49
N VAL A 191 1.26 -14.44 10.28
CA VAL A 191 0.90 -15.71 9.64
C VAL A 191 2.14 -16.49 9.24
N HIS A 192 3.15 -15.85 8.63
CA HIS A 192 4.37 -16.55 8.23
C HIS A 192 5.22 -17.01 9.41
N GLN A 193 5.35 -16.23 10.49
CA GLN A 193 6.03 -16.72 11.70
C GLN A 193 5.30 -17.93 12.30
N SER A 194 3.97 -17.96 12.23
CA SER A 194 3.21 -19.11 12.72
C SER A 194 3.32 -20.34 11.81
N GLU A 195 3.34 -20.19 10.49
CA GLU A 195 3.50 -21.30 9.54
C GLU A 195 4.91 -21.89 9.60
N GLU A 196 5.96 -21.07 9.67
CA GLU A 196 7.36 -21.51 9.76
C GLU A 196 7.62 -22.24 11.09
N VAL A 197 7.01 -21.76 12.19
CA VAL A 197 7.07 -22.44 13.50
C VAL A 197 6.27 -23.75 13.48
N VAL A 198 5.12 -23.78 12.83
CA VAL A 198 4.32 -25.01 12.70
C VAL A 198 5.05 -26.05 11.85
N GLU A 199 5.69 -25.65 10.75
CA GLU A 199 6.47 -26.54 9.88
C GLU A 199 7.70 -27.07 10.62
N ALA A 200 8.44 -26.21 11.33
CA ALA A 200 9.57 -26.62 12.17
C ALA A 200 9.16 -27.57 13.32
N LEU A 201 8.01 -27.34 13.95
CA LEU A 201 7.48 -28.24 14.99
C LEU A 201 7.05 -29.59 14.41
N ASN A 202 6.50 -29.61 13.19
CA ASN A 202 6.09 -30.83 12.52
C ASN A 202 7.30 -31.67 12.10
N ASP A 203 8.37 -31.04 11.61
CA ASP A 203 9.63 -31.71 11.30
C ASP A 203 10.30 -32.32 12.54
N ILE A 204 10.23 -31.63 13.68
CA ILE A 204 10.70 -32.15 14.97
C ILE A 204 9.87 -33.36 15.41
N LEU A 205 8.54 -33.31 15.26
CA LEU A 205 7.64 -34.42 15.58
C LEU A 205 7.94 -35.66 14.73
N VAL A 206 8.11 -35.49 13.42
CA VAL A 206 8.49 -36.59 12.49
C VAL A 206 9.84 -37.19 12.90
N SER A 207 10.82 -36.34 13.22
CA SER A 207 12.15 -36.80 13.66
C SER A 207 12.09 -37.58 14.99
N LEU A 208 11.19 -37.19 15.91
CA LEU A 208 10.98 -37.90 17.17
C LEU A 208 10.30 -39.27 16.96
N ASP A 209 9.35 -39.37 16.04
CA ASP A 209 8.71 -40.65 15.67
C ASP A 209 9.71 -41.61 15.00
N GLU A 210 10.59 -41.09 14.15
CA GLU A 210 11.68 -41.88 13.55
C GLU A 210 12.67 -42.39 14.61
N LEU A 211 13.05 -41.55 15.58
CA LEU A 211 13.90 -41.95 16.71
C LEU A 211 13.21 -42.99 17.62
N ALA A 212 11.90 -42.84 17.86
CA ALA A 212 11.13 -43.80 18.64
C ALA A 212 11.04 -45.16 17.93
N ALA A 213 10.91 -45.18 16.59
CA ALA A 213 10.94 -46.40 15.78
C ALA A 213 12.31 -47.10 15.85
N ILE A 214 13.41 -46.34 15.84
CA ILE A 214 14.77 -46.88 16.02
C ILE A 214 14.94 -47.49 17.41
N LEU A 215 14.46 -46.82 18.47
CA LEU A 215 14.54 -47.34 19.84
C LEU A 215 13.69 -48.59 20.06
N ASN A 216 12.54 -48.71 19.38
CA ASN A 216 11.66 -49.89 19.44
C ASN A 216 12.12 -51.09 18.57
N THR A 217 13.23 -50.98 17.83
CA THR A 217 13.78 -52.09 17.03
C THR A 217 14.98 -52.78 17.70
N SER A 218 15.30 -52.45 18.95
CA SER A 218 16.30 -53.21 19.72
C SER A 218 15.74 -54.59 20.12
N PRO A 219 16.34 -55.72 19.70
CA PRO A 219 15.88 -57.02 20.15
C PRO A 219 16.18 -57.18 21.65
N SER A 220 15.14 -57.58 22.40
CA SER A 220 15.22 -57.99 23.79
C SER A 220 16.38 -58.97 24.00
N ARG A 221 17.44 -58.52 24.70
CA ARG A 221 18.55 -59.38 25.12
C ARG A 221 18.19 -60.11 26.41
N ALA A 222 17.27 -61.06 26.31
CA ALA A 222 16.93 -61.94 27.42
C ALA A 222 16.55 -63.32 26.88
N GLU A 223 17.55 -64.13 26.48
CA GLU A 223 17.51 -65.60 26.47
C GLU A 223 18.85 -66.16 25.94
N ALA A 224 19.84 -66.28 26.81
CA ALA A 224 20.97 -67.20 26.65
C ALA A 224 21.67 -67.37 28.00
N MET A 225 21.07 -68.12 28.92
CA MET A 225 21.79 -68.66 30.07
C MET A 225 22.51 -69.95 29.65
N PRO A 226 23.80 -70.13 29.96
CA PRO A 226 24.46 -71.43 29.78
C PRO A 226 23.92 -72.43 30.80
N LYS A 227 23.53 -73.62 30.34
CA LYS A 227 23.16 -74.75 31.20
C LYS A 227 24.35 -75.14 32.08
N GLU A 228 24.13 -75.15 33.38
CA GLU A 228 25.04 -75.72 34.38
C GLU A 228 25.27 -77.21 34.12
N ALA A 229 26.52 -77.65 34.31
CA ALA A 229 26.93 -79.04 34.24
C ALA A 229 26.47 -79.79 35.50
N GLU A 230 25.80 -80.93 35.33
CA GLU A 230 25.48 -81.86 36.41
C GLU A 230 26.76 -82.51 36.97
N PRO A 231 26.88 -82.69 38.30
CA PRO A 231 27.94 -83.50 38.88
C PRO A 231 27.54 -84.98 38.87
N THR A 232 28.29 -85.79 38.13
CA THR A 232 28.33 -87.25 38.34
C THR A 232 28.84 -87.54 39.74
N ALA A 233 27.95 -87.94 40.65
CA ALA A 233 28.31 -88.53 41.94
C ALA A 233 28.37 -90.05 41.81
N PHE A 234 29.54 -90.59 42.17
CA PHE A 234 29.84 -91.96 42.55
C PHE A 234 28.87 -92.49 43.62
N GLY A 235 28.52 -93.79 43.54
CA GLY A 235 27.95 -94.56 44.65
C GLY A 235 26.86 -95.52 44.24
#